data_AF-A0A2A4GJ02-F1
#
_entry.id   AF-A0A2A4GJ02-F1
#
_cell.length_a   1.000
_cell.length_b   1.000
_cell.length_c   1.000
_cell.angle_alpha   90.00
_cell.angle_beta   90.00
_cell.angle_gamma   90.00
#
_symmetry.space_group_name_H-M   'P 1'
#
loop_
_entity.id
_entity.type
_entity.pdbx_description
1 polymer ?
#
loop_
_entity_poly.entity_id
_entity_poly.type
_entity_poly.pdbx_seq_one_letter_code
_entity_poly.pdbx_strand_id
1 'polypeptide(L)'
;MAVGRPFHCGFVCIKRPPLSSEFCEKRGEKILTFIQKFFGKAPAKEVSGQQKGPEQHLLREVEKNELIRKAQIEIVIQHLNNEINLNKTGNELTADGKKDLGINPRLQITHKLLAVLNEKGRAQNDPKSIWSSIAMKANFARSHDENIHNYKSMGLKEYEVVACWDQRDCSWCKSMNGKKLSVNQSINELIEQNCKCDSHCRLVTVAVLD
;
A
#
# COMPACT_ATOMS: atom_id res chain seq x y z
N MET A 1 -12.44 41.78 -1.74
CA MET A 1 -12.29 41.24 -0.39
C MET A 1 -12.90 39.84 -0.39
N ALA A 2 -12.05 38.81 -0.52
CA ALA A 2 -12.50 37.43 -0.70
C ALA A 2 -12.66 36.74 0.65
N VAL A 3 -13.86 36.21 0.88
CA VAL A 3 -14.26 35.50 2.10
C VAL A 3 -13.64 34.10 2.07
N GLY A 4 -12.76 33.81 3.03
CA GLY A 4 -12.15 32.49 3.19
C GLY A 4 -13.17 31.44 3.62
N ARG A 5 -13.08 30.25 3.03
CA ARG A 5 -13.74 29.04 3.54
C ARG A 5 -12.71 28.19 4.29
N PRO A 6 -13.01 27.70 5.51
CA PRO A 6 -12.19 26.70 6.15
C PRO A 6 -12.58 25.32 5.61
N PHE A 7 -11.68 24.65 4.90
CA PHE A 7 -11.84 23.21 4.63
C PHE A 7 -11.19 22.44 5.78
N HIS A 8 -12.02 21.99 6.71
CA HIS A 8 -11.64 20.96 7.67
C HIS A 8 -11.28 19.68 6.92
N CYS A 9 -10.07 19.18 7.14
CA CYS A 9 -9.65 17.84 6.74
C CYS A 9 -10.49 16.83 7.54
N GLY A 10 -11.65 16.48 7.01
CA GLY A 10 -12.51 15.45 7.55
C GLY A 10 -11.90 14.09 7.27
N PHE A 11 -11.54 13.37 8.33
CA PHE A 11 -11.47 11.92 8.33
C PHE A 11 -12.75 11.39 7.66
N VAL A 12 -12.62 10.71 6.53
CA VAL A 12 -13.69 9.83 6.04
C VAL A 12 -13.71 8.61 6.96
N CYS A 13 -14.38 8.76 8.10
CA CYS A 13 -14.91 7.62 8.84
C CYS A 13 -15.97 6.95 7.97
N ILE A 14 -15.60 5.83 7.34
CA ILE A 14 -16.58 4.90 6.77
C ILE A 14 -17.40 4.37 7.96
N LYS A 15 -18.57 4.96 8.21
CA LYS A 15 -19.60 4.37 9.07
C LYS A 15 -19.99 3.03 8.44
N ARG A 16 -19.58 1.91 9.05
CA ARG A 16 -20.18 0.60 8.76
C ARG A 16 -21.65 0.67 9.15
N PRO A 17 -22.59 0.25 8.28
CA PRO A 17 -23.96 0.03 8.70
C PRO A 17 -24.02 -1.13 9.71
N PRO A 18 -24.98 -1.12 10.65
CA PRO A 18 -25.14 -2.20 11.60
C PRO A 18 -25.60 -3.46 10.86
N LEU A 19 -24.83 -4.54 10.98
CA LEU A 19 -25.28 -5.87 10.57
C LEU A 19 -26.41 -6.28 11.50
N SER A 20 -27.64 -6.22 10.99
CA SER A 20 -28.78 -6.91 11.57
C SER A 20 -28.49 -8.41 11.57
N SER A 21 -28.68 -8.99 12.75
CA SER A 21 -28.70 -10.41 13.02
C SER A 21 -29.81 -11.08 12.23
N GLU A 22 -29.47 -11.84 11.18
CA GLU A 22 -30.28 -12.95 10.63
C GLU A 22 -29.58 -13.50 9.38
N PHE A 23 -28.69 -14.48 9.59
CA PHE A 23 -28.59 -15.70 8.77
C PHE A 23 -27.43 -16.54 9.31
N CYS A 24 -27.71 -17.20 10.42
CA CYS A 24 -26.99 -18.41 10.81
C CYS A 24 -27.65 -19.56 10.05
N GLU A 25 -26.87 -20.44 9.39
CA GLU A 25 -26.97 -21.91 9.50
C GLU A 25 -26.39 -22.69 8.28
N LYS A 26 -25.36 -23.50 8.59
CA LYS A 26 -24.94 -24.81 8.02
C LYS A 26 -24.42 -24.97 6.58
N ARG A 27 -23.12 -25.33 6.51
CA ARG A 27 -22.50 -26.57 5.97
C ARG A 27 -20.97 -26.39 6.02
N GLY A 28 -20.14 -27.16 6.75
CA GLY A 28 -19.93 -28.63 6.73
C GLY A 28 -19.45 -29.04 5.34
N GLU A 29 -18.24 -29.52 5.03
CA GLU A 29 -17.20 -30.27 5.75
C GLU A 29 -15.84 -30.16 5.00
N LYS A 30 -14.79 -30.72 5.63
CA LYS A 30 -13.41 -31.00 5.20
C LYS A 30 -13.24 -31.43 3.72
N ILE A 31 -12.08 -31.10 3.12
CA ILE A 31 -11.22 -32.06 2.39
C ILE A 31 -9.78 -31.52 2.32
N LEU A 32 -8.86 -32.35 2.79
CA LEU A 32 -7.40 -32.26 2.67
C LEU A 32 -6.97 -33.02 1.40
N THR A 33 -5.83 -32.61 0.83
CA THR A 33 -4.92 -33.35 -0.09
C THR A 33 -5.39 -33.66 -1.52
N PHE A 34 -4.65 -33.13 -2.53
CA PHE A 34 -3.88 -33.93 -3.49
C PHE A 34 -2.93 -33.06 -4.35
N ILE A 35 -1.66 -33.50 -4.46
CA ILE A 35 -0.60 -32.91 -5.28
C ILE A 35 -0.53 -33.62 -6.64
N GLN A 36 -0.35 -32.83 -7.71
CA GLN A 36 0.22 -33.09 -9.04
C GLN A 36 -0.08 -34.40 -9.79
N LYS A 37 -0.64 -34.24 -11.00
CA LYS A 37 -0.05 -34.66 -12.31
C LYS A 37 -1.17 -34.73 -13.33
N PHE A 38 -1.15 -33.88 -14.36
CA PHE A 38 -1.44 -34.25 -15.75
C PHE A 38 -0.96 -33.11 -16.65
N PHE A 39 0.13 -33.38 -17.37
CA PHE A 39 0.56 -32.58 -18.52
C PHE A 39 -0.47 -32.72 -19.64
N GLY A 40 -0.94 -31.59 -20.16
CA GLY A 40 -1.72 -31.49 -21.39
C GLY A 40 -1.72 -30.05 -21.89
N LYS A 41 -0.80 -29.74 -22.81
CA LYS A 41 -0.70 -28.43 -23.49
C LYS A 41 -1.94 -28.19 -24.38
N ALA A 42 -2.54 -27.01 -24.24
CA ALA A 42 -3.23 -26.29 -25.31
C ALA A 42 -2.87 -24.80 -25.19
N PRO A 43 -2.56 -24.08 -26.29
CA PRO A 43 -2.19 -22.68 -26.22
C PRO A 43 -3.47 -21.83 -26.21
N ALA A 44 -3.84 -21.30 -25.05
CA ALA A 44 -4.86 -20.27 -24.97
C ALA A 44 -4.19 -18.90 -25.22
N LYS A 45 -4.67 -18.22 -26.27
CA LYS A 45 -4.40 -16.81 -26.56
C LYS A 45 -4.56 -15.97 -25.29
N GLU A 46 -3.49 -15.32 -24.84
CA GLU A 46 -3.60 -14.25 -23.85
C GLU A 46 -4.11 -12.99 -24.57
N VAL A 47 -5.42 -12.78 -24.45
CA VAL A 47 -6.03 -11.47 -24.66
C VAL A 47 -5.74 -10.65 -23.39
N SER A 48 -5.14 -9.50 -23.63
CA SER A 48 -4.76 -8.47 -22.68
C SER A 48 -5.91 -8.02 -21.79
N GLY A 49 -5.63 -7.95 -20.50
CA GLY A 49 -6.53 -7.39 -19.49
C GLY A 49 -6.37 -8.03 -18.12
N GLN A 50 -5.13 -8.12 -17.61
CA GLN A 50 -4.93 -8.52 -16.22
C GLN A 50 -5.50 -7.43 -15.32
N GLN A 51 -6.70 -7.66 -14.78
CA GLN A 51 -7.10 -7.05 -13.53
C GLN A 51 -6.10 -7.54 -12.48
N LYS A 52 -5.17 -6.65 -12.14
CA LYS A 52 -4.09 -6.91 -11.21
C LYS A 52 -4.71 -7.01 -9.81
N GLY A 53 -4.68 -8.20 -9.22
CA GLY A 53 -5.17 -8.40 -7.85
C GLY A 53 -4.47 -7.45 -6.85
N PRO A 54 -5.06 -7.20 -5.67
CA PRO A 54 -4.52 -6.27 -4.66
C PRO A 54 -3.07 -6.57 -4.25
N GLU A 55 -2.65 -7.83 -4.37
CA GLU A 55 -1.28 -8.28 -4.11
C GLU A 55 -0.23 -7.68 -5.05
N GLN A 56 -0.60 -7.28 -6.27
CA GLN A 56 0.38 -6.79 -7.25
C GLN A 56 0.95 -5.42 -6.88
N HIS A 57 0.15 -4.53 -6.28
CA HIS A 57 0.66 -3.24 -5.79
C HIS A 57 1.65 -3.45 -4.66
N LEU A 58 1.33 -4.35 -3.72
CA LEU A 58 2.20 -4.66 -2.61
C LEU A 58 3.51 -5.29 -3.08
N LEU A 59 3.44 -6.26 -3.98
CA LEU A 59 4.60 -6.90 -4.58
C LEU A 59 5.51 -5.88 -5.28
N ARG A 60 4.94 -5.01 -6.12
CA ARG A 60 5.69 -3.95 -6.81
C ARG A 60 6.43 -3.04 -5.83
N GLU A 61 5.79 -2.63 -4.74
CA GLU A 61 6.41 -1.75 -3.74
C GLU A 61 7.50 -2.46 -2.93
N VAL A 62 7.34 -3.74 -2.61
CA VAL A 62 8.36 -4.55 -1.93
C VAL A 62 9.56 -4.79 -2.86
N GLU A 63 9.33 -5.14 -4.12
CA GLU A 63 10.36 -5.38 -5.12
C GLU A 63 11.20 -4.14 -5.42
N LYS A 64 10.59 -2.95 -5.41
CA LYS A 64 11.32 -1.68 -5.60
C LYS A 64 12.10 -1.24 -4.37
N ASN A 65 11.71 -1.70 -3.18
CA ASN A 65 12.32 -1.22 -1.95
C ASN A 65 13.79 -1.67 -1.84
N GLU A 66 14.70 -0.70 -1.67
CA GLU A 66 16.14 -0.94 -1.59
C GLU A 66 16.62 -1.35 -0.19
N LEU A 67 15.77 -1.32 0.83
CA LEU A 67 16.13 -1.64 2.23
C LEU A 67 15.82 -3.10 2.58
N ILE A 68 15.11 -3.80 1.71
CA ILE A 68 14.72 -5.21 1.87
C ILE A 68 15.71 -6.12 1.14
N ARG A 69 16.04 -7.25 1.75
CA ARG A 69 16.80 -8.32 1.08
C ARG A 69 15.92 -8.97 0.01
N LYS A 70 16.37 -8.97 -1.24
CA LYS A 70 15.60 -9.55 -2.36
C LYS A 70 15.27 -11.04 -2.16
N ALA A 71 16.17 -11.79 -1.53
CA ALA A 71 15.94 -13.19 -1.17
C ALA A 71 14.88 -13.41 -0.06
N GLN A 72 14.29 -12.36 0.49
CA GLN A 72 13.31 -12.42 1.57
C GLN A 72 11.96 -11.77 1.18
N ILE A 73 11.77 -11.42 -0.09
CA ILE A 73 10.56 -10.75 -0.58
C ILE A 73 9.29 -11.53 -0.22
N GLU A 74 9.28 -12.84 -0.45
CA GLU A 74 8.12 -13.69 -0.16
C GLU A 74 7.71 -13.60 1.33
N ILE A 75 8.69 -13.71 2.23
CA ILE A 75 8.47 -13.60 3.69
C ILE A 75 7.92 -12.21 4.05
N VAL A 76 8.41 -11.15 3.41
CA VAL A 76 7.88 -9.80 3.63
C VAL A 76 6.44 -9.68 3.16
N ILE A 77 6.09 -10.24 2.00
CA ILE A 77 4.73 -10.21 1.47
C ILE A 77 3.78 -10.96 2.42
N GLN A 78 4.13 -12.20 2.81
CA GLN A 78 3.37 -12.97 3.79
C GLN A 78 3.19 -12.18 5.10
N HIS A 79 4.22 -11.43 5.52
CA HIS A 79 4.12 -10.59 6.71
C HIS A 79 3.12 -9.45 6.56
N LEU A 80 3.20 -8.71 5.45
CA LEU A 80 2.35 -7.55 5.16
C LEU A 80 0.89 -7.95 4.88
N ASN A 81 0.66 -9.18 4.39
CA ASN A 81 -0.65 -9.79 4.25
C ASN A 81 -1.23 -10.35 5.57
N ASN A 82 -0.48 -10.27 6.67
CA ASN A 82 -0.83 -10.87 7.98
C ASN A 82 -0.90 -12.41 7.98
N GLU A 83 -0.31 -13.08 7.00
CA GLU A 83 -0.20 -14.55 6.97
C GLU A 83 0.83 -15.03 8.00
N ILE A 84 1.92 -14.28 8.15
CA ILE A 84 2.90 -14.46 9.23
C ILE A 84 3.10 -13.17 10.02
N ASN A 85 3.50 -13.26 11.29
CA ASN A 85 3.76 -12.08 12.10
C ASN A 85 5.21 -12.04 12.59
N LEU A 86 6.07 -11.33 11.87
CA LEU A 86 7.47 -11.15 12.25
C LEU A 86 7.64 -10.42 13.59
N ASN A 87 6.66 -9.59 14.00
CA ASN A 87 6.70 -8.86 15.28
C ASN A 87 6.41 -9.73 16.50
N LYS A 88 5.74 -10.87 16.36
CA LYS A 88 5.27 -11.69 17.51
C LYS A 88 6.00 -13.03 17.58
N THR A 89 7.33 -12.99 17.59
CA THR A 89 8.16 -14.20 17.46
C THR A 89 8.87 -14.62 18.75
N GLY A 90 8.64 -13.92 19.87
CA GLY A 90 9.34 -14.16 21.14
C GLY A 90 10.82 -13.75 21.15
N ASN A 91 11.36 -13.33 20.00
CA ASN A 91 12.77 -12.95 19.81
C ASN A 91 12.92 -11.42 19.72
N GLU A 92 12.39 -10.71 20.70
CA GLU A 92 12.51 -9.24 20.78
C GLU A 92 13.95 -8.82 21.13
N LEU A 93 14.40 -7.72 20.54
CA LEU A 93 15.69 -7.14 20.89
C LEU A 93 15.61 -6.47 22.27
N THR A 94 16.64 -6.70 23.07
CA THR A 94 16.85 -5.99 24.34
C THR A 94 17.07 -4.49 24.11
N ALA A 95 16.87 -3.69 25.15
CA ALA A 95 17.08 -2.24 25.07
C ALA A 95 18.52 -1.89 24.66
N ASP A 96 19.51 -2.61 25.20
CA ASP A 96 20.92 -2.37 24.89
C ASP A 96 21.28 -2.86 23.48
N GLY A 97 20.79 -4.03 23.06
CA GLY A 97 20.97 -4.50 21.68
C GLY A 97 20.38 -3.55 20.63
N LYS A 98 19.32 -2.78 20.97
CA LYS A 98 18.81 -1.72 20.10
C LYS A 98 19.73 -0.51 20.05
N LYS A 99 20.28 -0.07 21.20
CA LYS A 99 21.23 1.05 21.26
C LYS A 99 22.48 0.75 20.45
N ASP A 100 23.01 -0.46 20.56
CA ASP A 100 24.21 -0.90 19.84
C ASP A 100 24.00 -0.88 18.32
N LEU A 101 22.76 -1.07 17.87
CA LEU A 101 22.36 -1.00 16.46
C LEU A 101 21.91 0.41 16.01
N GLY A 102 21.91 1.41 16.90
CA GLY A 102 21.41 2.75 16.60
C GLY A 102 19.90 2.83 16.40
N ILE A 103 19.15 1.83 16.89
CA ILE A 103 17.68 1.75 16.80
C ILE A 103 17.07 2.41 18.02
N ASN A 104 15.94 3.09 17.83
CA ASN A 104 15.14 3.65 18.92
C ASN A 104 14.87 2.58 20.03
N PRO A 105 15.37 2.76 21.26
CA PRO A 105 15.24 1.77 22.33
C PRO A 105 13.79 1.50 22.76
N ARG A 106 12.83 2.39 22.44
CA ARG A 106 11.41 2.20 22.72
C ARG A 106 10.69 1.35 21.66
N LEU A 107 11.34 1.07 20.54
CA LEU A 107 10.75 0.28 19.46
C LEU A 107 10.71 -1.21 19.85
N GLN A 108 9.54 -1.83 19.74
CA GLN A 108 9.35 -3.26 19.96
C GLN A 108 9.73 -4.05 18.69
N ILE A 109 10.99 -4.34 18.47
CA ILE A 109 11.46 -4.97 17.22
C ILE A 109 12.07 -6.34 17.49
N THR A 110 11.85 -7.28 16.58
CA THR A 110 12.35 -8.66 16.69
C THR A 110 13.55 -8.91 15.79
N HIS A 111 14.38 -9.88 16.15
CA HIS A 111 15.51 -10.31 15.30
C HIS A 111 15.03 -10.81 13.94
N LYS A 112 13.87 -11.48 13.86
CA LYS A 112 13.31 -11.97 12.60
C LYS A 112 12.93 -10.84 11.65
N LEU A 113 12.36 -9.75 12.20
CA LEU A 113 12.02 -8.58 11.39
C LEU A 113 13.28 -7.84 10.90
N LEU A 114 14.35 -7.80 11.68
CA LEU A 114 15.63 -7.25 11.20
C LEU A 114 16.32 -8.15 10.18
N ALA A 115 16.12 -9.47 10.24
CA ALA A 115 16.75 -10.43 9.34
C ALA A 115 16.32 -10.27 7.88
N VAL A 116 15.10 -9.78 7.63
CA VAL A 116 14.58 -9.53 6.27
C VAL A 116 15.10 -8.22 5.67
N LEU A 117 15.70 -7.35 6.49
CA LEU A 117 16.30 -6.08 6.06
C LEU A 117 17.77 -6.25 5.69
N ASN A 118 18.25 -5.46 4.74
CA ASN A 118 19.67 -5.35 4.45
C ASN A 118 20.38 -4.40 5.43
N GLU A 119 21.67 -4.16 5.22
CA GLU A 119 22.47 -3.31 6.11
C GLU A 119 21.91 -1.88 6.23
N LYS A 120 21.53 -1.25 5.10
CA LYS A 120 20.93 0.09 5.08
C LYS A 120 19.59 0.14 5.81
N GLY A 121 18.76 -0.91 5.67
CA GLY A 121 17.48 -1.03 6.37
C GLY A 121 17.64 -1.21 7.87
N ARG A 122 18.64 -2.01 8.30
CA ARG A 122 18.94 -2.22 9.72
C ARG A 122 19.54 -1.00 10.40
N ALA A 123 20.25 -0.16 9.66
CA ALA A 123 20.85 1.08 10.16
C ALA A 123 19.83 2.22 10.34
N GLN A 124 18.56 2.02 9.97
CA GLN A 124 17.51 3.01 10.22
C GLN A 124 17.24 3.13 11.72
N ASN A 125 17.05 4.36 12.23
CA ASN A 125 16.66 4.59 13.62
C ASN A 125 15.26 3.98 13.94
N ASP A 126 14.38 3.95 12.94
CA ASP A 126 13.09 3.25 13.01
C ASP A 126 12.90 2.29 11.82
N PRO A 127 13.42 1.06 11.89
CA PRO A 127 13.26 0.07 10.83
C PRO A 127 11.81 -0.39 10.62
N LYS A 128 10.91 -0.18 11.60
CA LYS A 128 9.49 -0.54 11.43
C LYS A 128 8.77 0.40 10.48
N SER A 129 9.22 1.66 10.40
CA SER A 129 8.64 2.64 9.49
C SER A 129 8.67 2.17 8.02
N ILE A 130 9.66 1.36 7.64
CA ILE A 130 9.82 0.76 6.30
C ILE A 130 8.56 0.01 5.88
N TRP A 131 8.02 -0.84 6.76
CA TRP A 131 6.81 -1.63 6.50
C TRP A 131 5.59 -0.76 6.28
N SER A 132 5.43 0.25 7.15
CA SER A 132 4.31 1.19 7.04
C SER A 132 4.40 2.02 5.76
N SER A 133 5.61 2.44 5.35
CA SER A 133 5.84 3.16 4.10
C SER A 133 5.44 2.31 2.90
N ILE A 134 5.90 1.06 2.82
CA ILE A 134 5.56 0.13 1.73
C ILE A 134 4.04 -0.08 1.66
N ALA A 135 3.42 -0.40 2.79
CA ALA A 135 1.98 -0.66 2.84
C ALA A 135 1.18 0.58 2.41
N MET A 136 1.58 1.78 2.84
CA MET A 136 0.91 3.02 2.44
C MET A 136 1.10 3.30 0.94
N LYS A 137 2.31 3.17 0.40
CA LYS A 137 2.54 3.34 -1.05
C LYS A 137 1.67 2.40 -1.89
N ALA A 138 1.62 1.13 -1.51
CA ALA A 138 0.81 0.12 -2.20
C ALA A 138 -0.69 0.46 -2.13
N ASN A 139 -1.18 0.87 -0.95
CA ASN A 139 -2.58 1.23 -0.76
C ASN A 139 -2.99 2.48 -1.54
N PHE A 140 -2.18 3.54 -1.54
CA PHE A 140 -2.45 4.74 -2.33
C PHE A 140 -2.41 4.43 -3.83
N ALA A 141 -1.42 3.65 -4.30
CA ALA A 141 -1.33 3.26 -5.70
C ALA A 141 -2.58 2.49 -6.15
N ARG A 142 -3.01 1.52 -5.34
CA ARG A 142 -4.26 0.78 -5.58
C ARG A 142 -5.47 1.69 -5.61
N SER A 143 -5.61 2.58 -4.61
CA SER A 143 -6.74 3.51 -4.52
C SER A 143 -6.81 4.41 -5.74
N HIS A 144 -5.69 4.88 -6.28
CA HIS A 144 -5.68 5.68 -7.49
C HIS A 144 -6.20 4.89 -8.70
N ASP A 145 -5.69 3.68 -8.92
CA ASP A 145 -6.08 2.87 -10.07
C ASP A 145 -7.56 2.45 -9.98
N GLU A 146 -8.03 2.07 -8.79
CA GLU A 146 -9.45 1.76 -8.53
C GLU A 146 -10.35 2.98 -8.77
N ASN A 147 -9.98 4.15 -8.23
CA ASN A 147 -10.75 5.38 -8.42
C ASN A 147 -10.81 5.79 -9.89
N ILE A 148 -9.69 5.77 -10.61
CA ILE A 148 -9.63 6.13 -12.03
C ILE A 148 -10.44 5.15 -12.87
N HIS A 149 -10.37 3.85 -12.56
CA HIS A 149 -11.22 2.85 -13.20
C HIS A 149 -12.70 3.14 -13.00
N ASN A 150 -13.11 3.50 -11.77
CA ASN A 150 -14.48 3.87 -11.46
C ASN A 150 -14.92 5.17 -12.17
N TYR A 151 -14.05 6.18 -12.24
CA TYR A 151 -14.36 7.41 -12.98
C TYR A 151 -14.57 7.14 -14.47
N LYS A 152 -13.74 6.26 -15.05
CA LYS A 152 -13.88 5.83 -16.44
C LYS A 152 -15.18 5.05 -16.67
N SER A 153 -15.59 4.18 -15.75
CA SER A 153 -16.85 3.43 -15.87
C SER A 153 -18.09 4.33 -15.72
N MET A 154 -17.96 5.46 -15.02
CA MET A 154 -18.98 6.52 -14.93
C MET A 154 -19.03 7.44 -16.17
N GLY A 155 -18.15 7.24 -17.16
CA GLY A 155 -18.10 8.08 -18.37
C GLY A 155 -17.37 9.41 -18.19
N LEU A 156 -16.66 9.61 -17.07
CA LEU A 156 -15.86 10.82 -16.85
C LEU A 156 -14.62 10.80 -17.75
N LYS A 157 -14.25 11.97 -18.26
CA LYS A 157 -13.05 12.16 -19.10
C LYS A 157 -11.84 12.60 -18.30
N GLU A 158 -12.07 13.28 -17.19
CA GLU A 158 -11.06 13.87 -16.33
C GLU A 158 -11.37 13.61 -14.85
N TYR A 159 -10.33 13.68 -14.03
CA TYR A 159 -10.42 13.70 -12.57
C TYR A 159 -9.50 14.80 -12.02
N GLU A 160 -9.80 15.29 -10.83
CA GLU A 160 -8.97 16.27 -10.15
C GLU A 160 -8.02 15.60 -9.16
N VAL A 161 -6.81 16.13 -9.05
CA VAL A 161 -5.83 15.73 -8.04
C VAL A 161 -5.81 16.73 -6.90
N VAL A 162 -5.98 16.26 -5.67
CA VAL A 162 -6.01 17.10 -4.46
C VAL A 162 -4.84 16.75 -3.56
N ALA A 163 -4.11 17.77 -3.10
CA ALA A 163 -3.04 17.62 -2.13
C ALA A 163 -3.57 17.72 -0.69
N CYS A 164 -2.83 17.15 0.26
CA CYS A 164 -3.18 17.20 1.69
C CYS A 164 -2.86 18.57 2.32
N TRP A 165 -2.00 19.37 1.67
CA TRP A 165 -1.63 20.75 2.05
C TRP A 165 -0.92 20.89 3.40
N ASP A 166 -0.41 19.81 3.97
CA ASP A 166 0.41 19.90 5.17
C ASP A 166 1.92 20.02 4.84
N GLN A 167 2.74 20.15 5.89
CA GLN A 167 4.18 20.31 5.76
C GLN A 167 4.91 19.09 5.21
N ARG A 168 4.23 17.93 5.08
CA ARG A 168 4.82 16.67 4.62
C ARG A 168 4.66 16.49 3.10
N ASP A 169 3.90 17.35 2.41
CA ASP A 169 3.80 17.33 0.95
C ASP A 169 5.02 17.98 0.31
N CYS A 170 5.63 17.27 -0.65
CA CYS A 170 6.72 17.82 -1.45
C CYS A 170 6.21 18.93 -2.41
N SER A 171 7.13 19.72 -2.95
CA SER A 171 6.81 20.83 -3.86
C SER A 171 6.03 20.37 -5.10
N TRP A 172 6.37 19.21 -5.66
CA TRP A 172 5.65 18.65 -6.80
C TRP A 172 4.20 18.33 -6.44
N CYS A 173 3.93 17.65 -5.32
CA CYS A 173 2.57 17.35 -4.87
C CYS A 173 1.74 18.62 -4.68
N LYS A 174 2.33 19.67 -4.08
CA LYS A 174 1.67 20.98 -3.93
C LYS A 174 1.33 21.60 -5.29
N SER A 175 2.22 21.48 -6.28
CA SER A 175 1.97 21.98 -7.64
C SER A 175 0.93 21.19 -8.42
N MET A 176 0.60 19.97 -7.98
CA MET A 176 -0.43 19.12 -8.61
C MET A 176 -1.83 19.40 -8.09
N ASN A 177 -1.95 20.12 -6.96
CA ASN A 177 -3.25 20.40 -6.36
C ASN A 177 -4.17 21.18 -7.31
N GLY A 178 -5.40 20.69 -7.46
CA GLY A 178 -6.43 21.29 -8.30
C GLY A 178 -6.23 21.03 -9.79
N LYS A 179 -5.21 20.26 -10.20
CA LYS A 179 -5.02 19.92 -11.61
C LYS A 179 -6.00 18.84 -12.02
N LYS A 180 -6.60 19.04 -13.19
CA LYS A 180 -7.38 18.03 -13.89
C LYS A 180 -6.46 17.17 -14.75
N LEU A 181 -6.61 15.85 -14.66
CA LEU A 181 -5.89 14.86 -15.46
C LEU A 181 -6.90 13.99 -16.20
N SER A 182 -6.52 13.53 -17.39
CA SER A 182 -7.35 12.59 -18.14
C SER A 182 -7.44 11.24 -17.41
N VAL A 183 -8.60 10.59 -17.44
CA VAL A 183 -8.77 9.19 -16.95
C VAL A 183 -7.89 8.17 -17.68
N ASN A 184 -7.29 8.53 -18.81
CA ASN A 184 -6.33 7.69 -19.53
C ASN A 184 -4.87 7.94 -19.11
N GLN A 185 -4.61 8.91 -18.22
CA GLN A 185 -3.29 9.22 -17.69
C GLN A 185 -3.11 8.60 -16.30
N SER A 186 -2.02 7.85 -16.12
CA SER A 186 -1.67 7.22 -14.85
C SER A 186 -1.05 8.22 -13.87
N ILE A 187 -1.79 8.59 -12.82
CA ILE A 187 -1.24 9.40 -11.72
C ILE A 187 -0.12 8.66 -10.98
N ASN A 188 -0.17 7.32 -10.93
CA ASN A 188 0.86 6.51 -10.29
C ASN A 188 2.21 6.62 -11.00
N GLU A 189 2.23 6.69 -12.33
CA GLU A 189 3.45 6.92 -13.11
C GLU A 189 4.00 8.34 -12.89
N LEU A 190 3.11 9.34 -12.85
CA LEU A 190 3.50 10.72 -12.54
C LEU A 190 4.11 10.83 -11.15
N ILE A 191 3.51 10.16 -10.16
CA ILE A 191 4.02 10.09 -8.78
C ILE A 191 5.42 9.46 -8.77
N GLU A 192 5.59 8.33 -9.46
CA GLU A 192 6.88 7.61 -9.50
C GLU A 192 8.00 8.46 -10.09
N GLN A 193 7.71 9.29 -11.10
CA GLN A 193 8.71 10.12 -11.77
C GLN A 193 9.06 11.41 -11.02
N ASN A 194 8.14 11.95 -10.21
CA ASN A 194 8.25 13.32 -9.74
C ASN A 194 8.14 13.49 -8.21
N CYS A 195 7.46 12.58 -7.51
CA CYS A 195 7.20 12.72 -6.09
C CYS A 195 8.46 12.40 -5.26
N LYS A 196 8.74 13.27 -4.28
CA LYS A 196 9.88 13.12 -3.36
C LYS A 196 9.44 13.08 -1.89
N CYS A 197 8.19 12.73 -1.61
CA CYS A 197 7.73 12.60 -0.23
C CYS A 197 8.45 11.43 0.46
N ASP A 198 8.92 11.65 1.69
CA ASP A 198 9.75 10.68 2.43
C ASP A 198 9.05 9.31 2.60
N SER A 199 7.82 9.31 3.09
CA SER A 199 7.09 8.08 3.41
C SER A 199 6.31 7.52 2.22
N HIS A 200 5.43 8.33 1.64
CA HIS A 200 4.54 7.98 0.52
C HIS A 200 3.90 9.26 -0.03
N CYS A 201 3.41 9.19 -1.27
CA CYS A 201 2.57 10.23 -1.86
C CYS A 201 1.18 10.20 -1.23
N ARG A 202 0.63 11.37 -0.89
CA ARG A 202 -0.70 11.52 -0.25
C ARG A 202 -1.67 12.34 -1.09
N LEU A 203 -1.36 12.49 -2.37
CA LEU A 203 -2.33 13.00 -3.32
C LEU A 203 -3.53 12.06 -3.32
N VAL A 204 -4.71 12.62 -3.48
CA VAL A 204 -5.95 11.86 -3.68
C VAL A 204 -6.57 12.28 -5.01
N THR A 205 -7.30 11.36 -5.63
CA THR A 205 -8.06 11.62 -6.85
C THR A 205 -9.53 11.86 -6.49
N VAL A 206 -10.15 12.84 -7.14
CA VAL A 206 -11.55 13.23 -6.93
C VAL A 206 -12.25 13.29 -8.27
N ALA A 207 -13.48 12.77 -8.34
CA ALA A 207 -14.32 12.88 -9.51
C ALA A 207 -14.69 14.35 -9.77
N VAL A 208 -14.55 14.78 -11.03
CA VAL A 208 -15.11 16.05 -11.48
C VAL A 208 -16.43 15.74 -12.17
N LEU A 209 -17.53 16.19 -11.58
CA LEU A 209 -18.86 16.10 -12.19
C LEU A 209 -19.12 17.44 -12.88
N ASP A 210 -19.44 17.39 -14.17
CA ASP A 210 -19.87 18.57 -14.95
C ASP A 210 -21.30 19.00 -14.58
#